data_AF-A0A0B4J281-F1
#
_entry.id   AF-A0A0B4J281-F1
#
_cell.length_a   1.000
_cell.length_b   1.000
_cell.length_c   1.000
_cell.angle_alpha   90.00
_cell.angle_beta   90.00
_cell.angle_gamma   90.00
#
_symmetry.space_group_name_H-M   'P 1'
#
loop_
_entity.id
_entity.type
_entity.pdbx_description
1 polymer ?
#
loop_
_entity_poly.entity_id
_entity_poly.type
_entity_poly.pdbx_seq_one_letter_code
_entity_poly.pdbx_strand_id
1 'polypeptide(L)' 'MPHIDNDVKLDFKDVLLRPKRSTLKSRSEVDLTRSFSFRNSKQTYSGVPIIAANMDTVGTFEMAKVLCKS' A
#
# COMPACT_ATOMS: atom_id res chain seq x y z
N MET A 1 -29.90 -4.42 19.24
CA MET A 1 -28.98 -3.46 19.88
C MET A 1 -27.82 -3.24 18.91
N PRO A 2 -27.40 -2.01 18.60
CA PRO A 2 -26.21 -1.76 17.79
C PRO A 2 -24.97 -2.28 18.53
N HIS A 3 -24.04 -2.88 17.78
CA HIS A 3 -22.73 -3.28 18.31
C HIS A 3 -21.85 -2.02 18.38
N ILE A 4 -21.26 -1.76 19.55
CA ILE A 4 -20.38 -0.62 19.79
C ILE A 4 -18.99 -1.18 20.08
N ASP A 5 -18.03 -0.86 19.21
CA ASP A 5 -16.61 -1.17 19.43
C ASP A 5 -16.03 -0.19 20.45
N ASN A 6 -15.52 -0.71 21.57
CA ASN A 6 -14.92 0.10 22.63
C ASN A 6 -13.38 0.15 22.57
N ASP A 7 -12.77 -0.52 21.60
CA ASP A 7 -11.32 -0.57 21.46
C ASP A 7 -10.74 0.74 20.93
N VAL A 8 -9.57 1.11 21.45
CA VAL A 8 -8.79 2.25 20.96
C VAL A 8 -8.37 2.01 19.50
N LYS A 9 -8.65 2.98 18.63
CA LYS A 9 -8.20 2.98 17.24
C LYS A 9 -7.04 3.98 17.11
N LEU A 10 -5.94 3.52 16.53
CA LEU A 10 -4.72 4.33 16.34
C LEU A 10 -4.64 4.82 14.89
N ASP A 11 -4.18 6.05 14.71
CA ASP A 11 -3.84 6.65 13.42
C ASP A 11 -2.33 6.53 13.15
N PHE A 12 -1.87 6.81 11.92
CA PHE A 12 -0.46 6.71 11.55
C PHE A 12 0.45 7.64 12.38
N LYS A 13 -0.08 8.78 12.85
CA LYS A 13 0.64 9.71 13.72
C LYS A 13 0.87 9.17 15.14
N ASP A 14 0.09 8.17 15.56
CA ASP A 14 0.15 7.62 16.92
C ASP A 14 1.19 6.49 17.03
N VAL A 15 1.84 6.11 15.92
CA VAL A 15 2.79 5.00 15.86
C VAL A 15 4.15 5.42 15.29
N LEU A 16 5.21 4.79 15.79
CA LEU A 16 6.59 5.02 15.35
C LEU A 16 7.25 3.70 14.95
N LEU A 17 8.14 3.76 13.95
CA LEU A 17 9.01 2.63 13.62
C LEU A 17 10.17 2.58 14.60
N ARG A 18 10.30 1.47 15.34
CA ARG A 18 11.50 1.20 16.14
C ARG A 18 12.64 0.77 15.21
N PRO A 19 13.76 1.52 15.14
CA PRO A 19 14.88 1.14 14.29
C PRO A 19 15.48 -0.21 14.72
N LYS A 20 15.90 -1.01 13.74
CA LYS A 20 16.68 -2.24 13.92
C LYS A 20 17.85 -2.20 12.96
N ARG A 21 18.98 -2.82 13.33
CA ARG A 21 20.15 -2.93 12.45
C ARG A 21 19.75 -3.57 11.11
N SER A 22 19.99 -2.85 10.02
CA SER A 22 19.80 -3.35 8.66
C SER A 22 20.94 -4.29 8.28
N THR A 23 20.63 -5.32 7.49
CA THR A 23 21.62 -6.18 6.81
C THR A 23 21.93 -5.70 5.40
N LEU A 24 21.10 -4.82 4.82
CA LEU A 24 21.29 -4.23 3.50
C LEU A 24 22.33 -3.11 3.56
N LYS A 25 23.18 -3.03 2.53
CA LYS A 25 24.25 -2.03 2.45
C LYS A 25 23.79 -0.74 1.77
N SER A 26 22.78 -0.82 0.91
CA SER A 26 22.25 0.31 0.15
C SER A 26 20.73 0.29 0.10
N ARG A 27 20.12 1.47 -0.02
CA ARG A 27 18.67 1.62 -0.27
C ARG A 27 18.26 1.02 -1.62
N SER A 28 19.17 0.94 -2.58
CA SER A 28 18.93 0.34 -3.89
C SER A 28 18.76 -1.18 -3.84
N GLU A 29 19.16 -1.83 -2.75
CA GLU A 29 19.00 -3.28 -2.54
C GLU A 29 17.61 -3.64 -1.99
N VAL A 30 16.76 -2.64 -1.70
CA VAL A 30 15.43 -2.85 -1.13
C VAL A 30 14.43 -3.23 -2.23
N ASP A 31 13.86 -4.44 -2.14
CA ASP A 31 12.74 -4.86 -2.99
C ASP A 31 11.38 -4.44 -2.41
N LEU A 32 10.73 -3.52 -3.13
CA LEU A 32 9.41 -3.01 -2.80
C LEU A 32 8.27 -3.83 -3.43
N THR A 33 8.57 -4.82 -4.27
CA THR A 33 7.57 -5.63 -4.98
C THR A 33 6.72 -6.42 -4.00
N ARG A 34 5.40 -6.34 -4.15
CA ARG A 34 4.42 -7.10 -3.37
C ARG A 34 3.39 -7.74 -4.29
N SER A 35 2.96 -8.95 -3.94
CA SER A 35 1.92 -9.68 -4.64
C SER A 35 0.57 -9.47 -3.98
N PHE A 36 -0.43 -9.06 -4.76
CA PHE A 36 -1.80 -8.83 -4.34
C PHE A 36 -2.74 -9.76 -5.09
N SER A 37 -3.64 -10.42 -4.35
CA SER A 37 -4.71 -11.24 -4.93
C SER A 37 -6.03 -10.50 -4.81
N PHE A 38 -6.65 -10.17 -5.94
CA PHE A 38 -7.91 -9.45 -5.95
C PHE A 38 -9.07 -10.36 -5.56
N ARG A 39 -9.78 -10.00 -4.48
CA ARG A 39 -10.87 -10.82 -3.90
C ARG A 39 -11.93 -11.22 -4.92
N ASN A 40 -12.33 -10.29 -5.78
CA ASN A 40 -13.48 -10.43 -6.69
C ASN A 40 -13.09 -11.09 -8.03
N SER A 41 -12.00 -10.65 -8.66
CA SER A 41 -11.59 -11.19 -9.98
C SER A 41 -10.70 -12.43 -9.90
N LYS A 42 -10.15 -12.75 -8.71
CA LYS A 42 -9.14 -13.80 -8.48
C LYS A 42 -7.82 -13.60 -9.24
N GLN A 43 -7.66 -12.47 -9.92
CA GLN A 43 -6.41 -12.12 -10.58
C GLN A 43 -5.34 -11.73 -9.55
N THR A 44 -4.09 -11.88 -9.95
CA THR A 44 -2.92 -11.50 -9.15
C THR A 44 -2.19 -10.33 -9.81
N TYR A 45 -1.70 -9.41 -8.99
CA TYR A 45 -0.84 -8.29 -9.40
C TYR A 45 0.43 -8.31 -8.58
N SER A 46 1.58 -8.09 -9.22
CA SER A 46 2.88 -7.97 -8.56
C SER A 46 3.51 -6.63 -8.94
N GLY A 47 3.84 -5.81 -7.95
CA GLY A 47 4.44 -4.50 -8.18
C GLY A 47 4.63 -3.70 -6.90
N VAL A 48 4.97 -2.42 -7.03
CA VAL A 48 5.11 -1.51 -5.88
C VAL A 48 3.73 -1.26 -5.26
N PRO A 49 3.58 -1.32 -3.93
CA PRO A 49 2.28 -1.25 -3.23
C PRO A 49 1.72 0.18 -3.17
N ILE A 50 1.62 0.87 -4.30
CA ILE A 50 1.06 2.21 -4.46
C ILE A 50 -0.03 2.16 -5.53
N ILE A 51 -1.26 2.51 -5.16
CA ILE A 51 -2.44 2.43 -6.03
C ILE A 51 -3.19 3.76 -5.96
N ALA A 52 -3.62 4.28 -7.11
CA ALA A 52 -4.47 5.47 -7.17
C ALA A 52 -5.85 5.19 -6.56
N ALA A 53 -6.37 6.14 -5.79
CA ALA A 53 -7.73 6.05 -5.26
C ALA A 53 -8.76 6.10 -6.39
N ASN A 54 -9.87 5.37 -6.21
CA ASN A 54 -11.01 5.39 -7.13
C ASN A 54 -11.85 6.66 -6.92
N MET A 55 -11.31 7.80 -7.39
CA MET A 55 -11.92 9.12 -7.31
C MET A 55 -11.80 9.82 -8.67
N ASP A 56 -12.79 10.63 -9.04
CA ASP A 56 -12.95 11.24 -10.37
C ASP A 56 -11.69 11.98 -10.86
N THR A 57 -10.99 12.68 -9.97
CA THR A 57 -9.80 13.47 -10.31
C THR A 57 -8.47 12.75 -10.04
N VAL A 58 -8.49 11.53 -9.50
CA VAL A 58 -7.29 10.79 -9.08
C VAL A 58 -7.08 9.55 -9.96
N GLY A 59 -8.11 8.72 -10.13
CA GLY A 59 -8.05 7.44 -10.83
C GLY A 59 -8.18 7.54 -12.35
N THR A 60 -7.53 8.51 -12.99
CA THR A 60 -7.66 8.74 -14.45
C THR A 60 -6.81 7.78 -15.27
N PHE A 61 -7.13 7.61 -16.56
CA PHE A 61 -6.32 6.80 -17.48
C PHE A 61 -4.88 7.35 -17.65
N GLU A 62 -4.70 8.65 -17.54
CA GLU A 62 -3.37 9.27 -17.55
C GLU A 62 -2.57 8.86 -16.31
N MET A 63 -3.20 8.87 -15.13
CA MET A 63 -2.59 8.37 -13.90
C MET A 63 -2.21 6.89 -14.03
N ALA A 64 -3.10 6.07 -14.59
CA ALA A 64 -2.81 4.65 -14.84
C ALA A 64 -1.59 4.47 -15.77
N LYS A 65 -1.50 5.25 -16.86
CA LYS A 65 -0.33 5.21 -17.76
C LYS A 65 0.96 5.61 -17.06
N VAL A 66 0.92 6.55 -16.12
CA VAL A 66 2.12 6.98 -15.37
C VAL A 66 2.51 5.95 -14.31
N LEU A 67 1.55 5.43 -13.54
CA LEU A 67 1.80 4.44 -12.50
C LEU A 67 2.26 3.08 -13.06
N CYS A 68 1.82 2.72 -14.27
CA CYS A 68 2.30 1.52 -14.95
C CYS A 68 3.69 1.68 -15.59
N LYS A 69 4.30 2.87 -15.57
CA LYS A 69 5.71 3.04 -15.97
C LYS A 69 6.56 2.61 -14.80
N SER A 70 7.11 1.40 -14.91
CA SER A 70 8.16 0.87 -14.04
C SER A 70 9.34 0.48 -14.90
#